data_AF-A0A969E0Z9-F1
#
_entry.id   AF-A0A969E0Z9-F1
#
_cell.length_a   1.000
_cell.length_b   1.000
_cell.length_c   1.000
_cell.angle_alpha   90.00
_cell.angle_beta   90.00
_cell.angle_gamma   90.00
#
_symmetry.space_group_name_H-M   'P 1'
#
loop_
_entity.id
_entity.type
_entity.pdbx_description
1 polymer ?
#
loop_
_entity_poly.entity_id
_entity_poly.type
_entity_poly.pdbx_seq_one_letter_code
_entity_poly.pdbx_strand_id
1 'polypeptide(L)'
;MAINCLPLASLWLSDLILNNIVYKAYFPTFTIFSMGSIFVYVSVAATAVLSWFLLEKVNTKNVILASLAGSVLFFVVTNFGVWAMSGMYPKILRGSWLATQPRFLFFATV
;
A
#
# COMPACT_ATOMS: atom_id res chain seq x y z
N MET A 1 -10.89 -7.11 21.09
CA MET A 1 -10.12 -6.31 20.12
C MET A 1 -9.17 -7.24 19.40
N ALA A 2 -9.51 -7.69 18.20
CA ALA A 2 -8.62 -8.52 17.39
C ALA A 2 -8.48 -7.82 16.04
N ILE A 3 -7.39 -7.09 15.86
CA ILE A 3 -6.92 -6.78 14.50
C ILE A 3 -6.52 -8.15 13.96
N ASN A 4 -7.35 -8.72 13.10
CA ASN A 4 -7.02 -9.97 12.44
C ASN A 4 -5.78 -9.71 11.60
N CYS A 5 -4.63 -10.25 12.01
CA CYS A 5 -3.39 -10.15 11.25
C CYS A 5 -3.43 -10.93 9.92
N LEU A 6 -4.54 -11.63 9.65
CA LEU A 6 -4.79 -12.43 8.44
C LEU A 6 -4.44 -11.69 7.14
N PRO A 7 -4.86 -10.42 6.89
CA PRO A 7 -4.56 -9.74 5.65
C PRO A 7 -3.06 -9.45 5.50
N LEU A 8 -2.39 -9.07 6.59
CA LEU A 8 -0.95 -8.77 6.59
C LEU A 8 -0.13 -10.05 6.40
N ALA A 9 -0.51 -11.13 7.08
CA ALA A 9 0.12 -12.44 6.93
C ALA A 9 -0.07 -13.01 5.52
N SER A 10 -1.26 -12.87 4.94
CA SER A 10 -1.55 -13.29 3.57
C SER A 10 -0.72 -12.50 2.54
N LEU A 11 -0.56 -11.19 2.76
CA LEU A 11 0.23 -10.34 1.87
C LEU A 11 1.72 -10.69 1.96
N TRP A 12 2.22 -10.90 3.17
CA TRP A 12 3.61 -11.34 3.39
C TRP A 12 3.92 -12.70 2.80
N LEU A 13 3.03 -13.68 3.00
CA LEU A 13 3.21 -15.01 2.41
C LEU A 13 3.20 -14.96 0.88
N SER A 14 2.35 -14.10 0.30
CA SER A 14 2.28 -13.88 -1.14
C SER A 14 3.58 -13.28 -1.67
N ASP A 15 4.16 -12.29 -0.98
CA ASP A 15 5.46 -11.69 -1.33
C ASP A 15 6.60 -12.71 -1.25
N LEU A 16 6.62 -13.58 -0.21
CA LEU A 16 7.62 -14.63 -0.09
C LEU A 16 7.58 -15.61 -1.26
N ILE A 17 6.39 -16.06 -1.65
CA ILE A 17 6.20 -16.97 -2.79
C ILE A 17 6.64 -16.28 -4.08
N LEU A 18 6.17 -15.06 -4.32
CA LEU A 18 6.47 -14.33 -5.54
C LEU A 18 7.97 -14.05 -5.69
N ASN A 19 8.63 -13.52 -4.67
CA ASN A 19 10.04 -13.12 -4.76
C ASN A 19 10.97 -14.32 -4.94
N ASN A 20 10.65 -15.46 -4.31
CA ASN A 20 11.57 -16.61 -4.27
C ASN A 20 11.26 -17.71 -5.31
N ILE A 21 10.03 -17.76 -5.84
CA ILE A 21 9.61 -18.76 -6.83
C ILE A 21 9.43 -18.13 -8.21
N VAL A 22 8.63 -17.07 -8.31
CA VAL A 22 8.25 -16.48 -9.61
C VAL A 22 9.31 -15.49 -10.11
N TYR A 23 9.80 -14.60 -9.24
CA TYR A 23 10.76 -13.55 -9.57
C TYR A 23 12.21 -13.93 -9.22
N LYS A 24 12.52 -15.23 -9.13
CA LYS A 24 13.86 -15.72 -8.83
C LYS A 24 14.94 -15.21 -9.80
N ALA A 25 14.54 -14.89 -11.04
CA ALA A 25 15.42 -14.27 -12.04
C ALA A 25 15.88 -12.85 -11.68
N TYR A 26 15.08 -12.11 -10.89
CA TYR A 26 15.37 -10.75 -10.43
C TYR A 26 15.95 -10.73 -9.01
N PHE A 27 15.63 -11.74 -8.19
CA PHE A 27 16.10 -11.90 -6.82
C PHE A 27 16.89 -13.21 -6.67
N PRO A 28 18.21 -13.21 -6.96
CA PRO A 28 19.02 -14.43 -6.93
C PRO A 28 19.26 -15.00 -5.53
N THR A 29 18.96 -14.23 -4.48
CA THR A 29 19.10 -14.63 -3.07
C THR A 29 17.73 -14.72 -2.40
N PHE A 30 17.61 -15.56 -1.37
CA PHE A 30 16.37 -15.68 -0.62
C PHE A 30 15.95 -14.33 -0.03
N THR A 31 14.85 -13.77 -0.51
CA THR A 31 14.43 -12.40 -0.20
C THR A 31 13.18 -12.43 0.66
N ILE A 32 13.32 -12.06 1.93
CA ILE A 32 12.24 -12.09 2.93
C ILE A 32 11.37 -10.83 2.81
N PHE A 33 11.98 -9.69 2.52
CA PHE A 33 11.31 -8.42 2.28
C PHE A 33 11.89 -7.77 1.03
N SER A 34 11.06 -7.42 0.06
CA SER A 34 11.48 -6.69 -1.14
C SER A 34 11.58 -5.19 -0.85
N MET A 35 12.49 -4.49 -1.54
CA MET A 35 12.58 -3.03 -1.44
C MET A 35 11.23 -2.38 -1.81
N GLY A 36 10.75 -1.46 -0.96
CA GLY A 36 9.48 -0.77 -1.15
C GLY A 36 8.25 -1.48 -0.55
N SER A 37 8.32 -2.78 -0.24
CA SER A 37 7.21 -3.53 0.37
C SER A 37 6.77 -2.95 1.72
N ILE A 38 7.70 -2.36 2.48
CA ILE A 38 7.42 -1.74 3.77
C ILE A 38 6.33 -0.65 3.69
N PHE A 39 6.28 0.12 2.61
CA PHE A 39 5.26 1.15 2.42
C PHE A 39 3.87 0.54 2.18
N VAL A 40 3.81 -0.62 1.52
CA VAL A 40 2.56 -1.37 1.35
C VAL A 40 2.09 -1.89 2.71
N TYR A 41 2.95 -2.53 3.51
CA TYR A 41 2.57 -3.02 4.84
C TYR A 41 2.11 -1.89 5.78
N VAL A 42 2.85 -0.78 5.81
CA VAL A 42 2.49 0.40 6.62
C VAL A 42 1.15 0.97 6.16
N SER A 43 0.92 1.09 4.85
CA SER A 43 -0.34 1.61 4.32
C SER A 43 -1.52 0.70 4.67
N VAL A 44 -1.38 -0.63 4.54
CA VAL A 44 -2.43 -1.59 4.90
C VAL A 44 -2.73 -1.52 6.40
N ALA A 45 -1.70 -1.50 7.25
CA ALA A 45 -1.88 -1.35 8.70
C ALA A 45 -2.58 -0.03 9.04
N ALA A 46 -2.19 1.07 8.41
CA ALA A 46 -2.80 2.38 8.64
C ALA A 46 -4.27 2.43 8.16
N THR A 47 -4.61 1.82 7.02
CA THR A 47 -6.00 1.74 6.57
C THR A 47 -6.88 0.89 7.50
N ALA A 48 -6.34 -0.18 8.08
CA ALA A 48 -7.04 -1.01 9.06
C ALA A 48 -7.34 -0.20 10.34
N VAL A 49 -6.36 0.54 10.84
CA VAL A 49 -6.53 1.43 12.00
C VAL A 49 -7.53 2.56 11.71
N LEU A 50 -7.43 3.18 10.54
CA LEU A 50 -8.37 4.23 10.12
C LEU A 50 -9.80 3.68 10.03
N SER A 51 -9.97 2.52 9.40
CA SER A 51 -11.26 1.86 9.27
C SER A 51 -11.84 1.51 10.63
N TRP A 52 -11.02 1.12 11.61
CA TRP A 52 -11.46 0.85 12.98
C TRP A 52 -12.09 2.09 13.63
N PHE A 53 -11.43 3.24 13.55
CA PHE A 53 -11.96 4.50 14.11
C PHE A 53 -13.25 4.95 13.40
N LEU A 54 -13.31 4.82 12.08
CA LEU A 54 -14.49 5.28 11.31
C LEU A 54 -15.68 4.32 11.45
N LEU A 55 -15.43 3.03 11.63
CA LEU A 55 -16.46 1.98 11.70
C LEU A 55 -16.85 1.62 13.14
N GLU A 56 -16.44 2.40 14.14
CA GLU A 56 -16.87 2.22 15.54
C GLU A 56 -18.41 2.20 15.66
N LYS A 57 -19.09 3.00 14.82
CA LYS A 57 -20.53 2.87 14.56
C LYS A 57 -20.76 2.53 13.09
N VAL A 58 -21.12 1.28 12.82
CA VAL A 58 -21.37 0.81 11.45
C VAL A 58 -22.67 1.43 10.93
N ASN A 59 -22.53 2.38 10.00
CA ASN A 59 -23.64 2.94 9.24
C ASN A 59 -23.19 3.15 7.78
N THR A 60 -24.14 3.27 6.85
CA THR A 60 -23.84 3.37 5.41
C THR A 60 -22.89 4.54 5.08
N LYS A 61 -23.04 5.69 5.76
CA LYS A 61 -22.17 6.85 5.55
C LYS A 61 -20.74 6.57 5.98
N ASN A 62 -20.56 5.97 7.15
CA ASN A 62 -19.26 5.63 7.72
C ASN A 62 -18.55 4.55 6.90
N VAL A 63 -19.29 3.59 6.34
CA VAL A 63 -18.73 2.58 5.42
C VAL A 63 -18.20 3.21 4.15
N ILE A 64 -18.98 4.11 3.53
CA ILE A 64 -18.54 4.84 2.33
C ILE A 64 -17.34 5.73 2.66
N LEU A 65 -17.37 6.44 3.79
CA LEU A 65 -16.26 7.30 4.21
C LEU A 65 -14.98 6.48 4.49
N ALA A 66 -15.10 5.35 5.16
CA ALA A 66 -13.98 4.47 5.49
C ALA A 66 -13.36 3.85 4.23
N SER A 67 -14.16 3.43 3.26
CA SER A 67 -13.63 2.88 2.00
C SER A 67 -12.90 3.95 1.18
N LEU A 68 -13.47 5.15 1.06
CA LEU A 68 -12.83 6.27 0.35
C LEU A 68 -11.54 6.71 1.05
N ALA A 69 -11.61 6.97 2.36
CA ALA A 69 -10.47 7.43 3.15
C ALA A 69 -9.35 6.38 3.20
N GLY A 70 -9.71 5.09 3.34
CA GLY A 70 -8.75 3.99 3.27
C GLY A 70 -8.05 3.91 1.92
N SER A 71 -8.81 4.04 0.82
CA SER A 71 -8.25 4.03 -0.53
C SER A 71 -7.29 5.20 -0.78
N VAL A 72 -7.70 6.42 -0.40
CA VAL A 72 -6.86 7.62 -0.51
C VAL A 72 -5.59 7.49 0.34
N LEU A 73 -5.70 7.00 1.58
CA LEU A 73 -4.55 6.79 2.45
C LEU A 73 -3.57 5.78 1.84
N PHE A 74 -4.08 4.64 1.38
CA PHE A 74 -3.26 3.61 0.74
C PHE A 74 -2.52 4.16 -0.48
N PHE A 75 -3.23 4.90 -1.32
CA PHE A 75 -2.69 5.52 -2.51
C PHE A 75 -1.57 6.52 -2.18
N VAL A 76 -1.79 7.44 -1.25
CA VAL A 76 -0.79 8.45 -0.89
C VAL A 76 0.47 7.80 -0.32
N VAL A 77 0.33 6.86 0.62
CA VAL A 77 1.47 6.23 1.30
C VAL A 77 2.32 5.39 0.34
N THR A 78 1.68 4.58 -0.53
CA THR A 78 2.41 3.71 -1.45
C THR A 78 3.12 4.49 -2.56
N ASN A 79 2.49 5.53 -3.11
CA ASN A 79 3.12 6.39 -4.12
C ASN A 79 4.26 7.24 -3.52
N PHE A 80 4.10 7.70 -2.28
CA PHE A 80 5.19 8.35 -1.56
C PHE A 80 6.38 7.40 -1.34
N GLY A 81 6.10 6.13 -1.02
CA GLY A 81 7.12 5.10 -0.89
C GLY A 81 7.92 4.86 -2.18
N VAL A 82 7.23 4.79 -3.32
CA VAL A 82 7.88 4.67 -4.63
C VAL A 82 8.73 5.90 -4.92
N TRP A 83 8.23 7.10 -4.68
CA TRP A 83 9.03 8.32 -4.85
C TRP A 83 10.27 8.34 -3.96
N ALA A 84 10.16 7.92 -2.70
CA ALA A 84 11.26 7.90 -1.76
C ALA A 84 12.33 6.84 -2.10
N MET A 85 11.93 5.67 -2.59
CA MET A 85 12.82 4.50 -2.77
C MET A 85 13.26 4.20 -4.21
N SER A 86 12.45 4.49 -5.22
CA SER A 86 12.71 3.98 -6.58
C SER A 86 13.87 4.65 -7.30
N GLY A 87 14.27 5.87 -6.88
CA GLY A 87 15.26 6.68 -7.61
C GLY A 87 14.83 7.12 -9.02
N MET A 88 13.65 6.68 -9.49
CA MET A 88 13.12 6.96 -10.84
C MET A 88 12.64 8.41 -10.98
N TYR A 89 12.31 9.07 -9.87
CA TYR A 89 11.81 10.44 -9.84
C TYR A 89 12.76 11.36 -9.08
N PRO A 90 12.91 12.63 -9.51
CA PRO A 90 13.70 13.61 -8.76
C PRO A 90 13.19 13.73 -7.32
N LYS A 91 14.10 13.71 -6.34
CA LYS A 91 13.78 13.87 -4.89
C LYS A 91 13.50 15.32 -4.51
N ILE A 92 12.62 15.97 -5.28
CA ILE A 92 12.11 17.32 -5.07
C ILE A 92 10.61 17.16 -4.80
N LEU A 93 9.97 18.06 -4.04
CA LEU A 93 8.54 17.96 -3.70
C LEU A 93 7.61 17.77 -4.91
N ARG A 94 8.00 18.25 -6.10
CA ARG A 94 7.24 18.01 -7.36
C ARG A 94 7.36 16.57 -7.88
N GLY A 95 8.41 15.85 -7.53
CA GLY A 95 8.62 14.46 -7.92
C GLY A 95 7.62 13.49 -7.30
N SER A 96 7.12 13.77 -6.09
CA SER A 96 6.05 12.95 -5.47
C SER A 96 4.73 13.10 -6.23
N TRP A 97 4.42 14.32 -6.70
CA TRP A 97 3.28 14.55 -7.59
C TRP A 97 3.42 13.81 -8.92
N LEU A 98 4.60 13.86 -9.56
CA LEU A 98 4.88 13.14 -10.80
C LEU A 98 4.75 11.62 -10.64
N ALA A 99 5.21 11.05 -9.53
CA ALA A 99 5.02 9.63 -9.22
C ALA A 99 3.53 9.24 -9.09
N THR A 100 2.67 10.20 -8.73
CA THR A 100 1.24 10.03 -8.51
C THR A 100 0.42 10.16 -9.81
N GLN A 101 0.90 10.91 -10.82
CA GLN A 101 0.18 11.24 -12.06
C GLN A 101 -0.37 10.03 -12.84
N PRO A 102 0.44 8.99 -13.17
CA PRO A 102 -0.03 7.88 -13.99
C PRO A 102 -1.14 7.08 -13.31
N ARG A 103 -1.13 7.09 -11.97
CA ARG A 103 -1.99 6.26 -11.12
C ARG A 103 -3.25 7.00 -10.67
N PHE A 104 -3.21 8.33 -10.61
CA PHE A 104 -4.39 9.18 -10.42
C PHE A 104 -5.34 9.11 -11.62
N LEU A 105 -4.82 9.09 -12.85
CA LEU A 105 -5.65 8.87 -14.05
C LEU A 105 -6.39 7.52 -13.99
N PHE A 106 -5.73 6.46 -13.53
CA PHE A 106 -6.35 5.14 -13.36
C PHE A 106 -7.44 5.15 -12.27
N PHE A 107 -7.20 5.83 -11.14
CA PHE A 107 -8.19 6.00 -10.06
C PHE A 107 -9.40 6.85 -10.47
N ALA A 108 -9.24 7.77 -11.42
CA ALA A 108 -10.33 8.62 -11.93
C ALA A 108 -11.16 7.94 -13.03
N THR A 109 -10.68 6.82 -13.60
CA THR A 109 -11.37 6.05 -14.65
C THR A 109 -12.14 4.82 -14.13
N VAL A 110 -12.16 4.59 -12.82
CA VAL A 110 -13.01 3.60 -12.13
C VAL A 110 -14.11 4.33 -11.38
#